data_AF-A0AAI8XPA0-F1
#
_entry.id   AF-A0AAI8XPA0-F1
#
_cell.length_a   1.000
_cell.length_b   1.000
_cell.length_c   1.000
_cell.angle_alpha   90.00
_cell.angle_beta   90.00
_cell.angle_gamma   90.00
#
_symmetry.space_group_name_H-M   'P 1'
#
loop_
_entity.id
_entity.type
_entity.pdbx_description
1 polymer ?
#
loop_
_entity_poly.entity_id
_entity_poly.type
_entity_poly.pdbx_seq_one_letter_code
_entity_poly.pdbx_strand_id
1 'polypeptide(L)'
;MGIAAATALLLTGCTETAAPAPTEPVDRQSVLRTLRGIDTCALFAGAETVAGHDVTIEGPASPLSCDARFGDADQKTDGSIALNSVSGRPTNEPSWVKHRTIDGIDVTTASSLDDPQIGSRDQVVSASCQFTARYPEQVTLMVMVSAPPDTDGCAIAEELTRTAMREYPKKPQWGSTDVARTVLTGADPCAVVRRLQPAHRIDVDVTNSSVNSCAFTLDGVPDLLVDFAYGDPTLLEYNADQFTVDGHRVSGDKASGIFDVVVGDQFTVGDRTLIPQVTIIDSSADMDRVRLIAQAVADEY
;
A
#
# COMPACT_ATOMS: atom_id res chain seq x y z
N MET A 1 7.49 -83.04 -26.80
CA MET A 1 6.69 -82.72 -25.58
C MET A 1 7.47 -81.71 -24.78
N GLY A 2 6.89 -80.52 -24.56
CA GLY A 2 7.53 -79.40 -23.87
C GLY A 2 6.96 -78.07 -24.37
N ILE A 3 5.83 -77.67 -23.81
CA ILE A 3 5.12 -76.41 -24.07
C ILE A 3 5.83 -75.32 -23.25
N ALA A 4 6.21 -74.20 -23.87
CA ALA A 4 6.59 -72.98 -23.17
C ALA A 4 5.69 -71.84 -23.63
N ALA A 5 4.87 -71.36 -22.70
CA ALA A 5 3.88 -70.31 -22.89
C ALA A 5 4.56 -68.92 -22.93
N ALA A 6 4.18 -68.10 -23.91
CA ALA A 6 4.53 -66.69 -23.96
C ALA A 6 3.50 -65.90 -23.14
N THR A 7 3.94 -65.32 -22.02
CA THR A 7 3.13 -64.42 -21.20
C THR A 7 3.23 -63.01 -21.78
N ALA A 8 2.13 -62.50 -22.34
CA ALA A 8 1.99 -61.10 -22.70
C ALA A 8 1.77 -60.27 -21.43
N LEU A 9 2.70 -59.36 -21.12
CA LEU A 9 2.53 -58.34 -20.08
C LEU A 9 1.82 -57.13 -20.71
N LEU A 10 0.59 -56.88 -20.25
CA LEU A 10 -0.19 -55.69 -20.58
C LEU A 10 0.31 -54.48 -19.78
N LEU A 11 0.37 -53.34 -20.48
CA LEU A 11 0.71 -52.00 -19.99
C LEU A 11 -0.29 -51.52 -18.92
N THR A 12 0.23 -51.00 -17.81
CA THR A 12 -0.45 -49.96 -17.02
C THR A 12 0.44 -48.73 -17.03
N GLY A 13 0.17 -47.81 -17.96
CA GLY A 13 0.73 -46.47 -17.95
C GLY A 13 0.06 -45.67 -16.85
N CYS A 14 0.74 -45.49 -15.73
CA CYS A 14 0.39 -44.44 -14.77
C CYS A 14 0.81 -43.11 -15.39
N THR A 15 -0.13 -42.36 -15.95
CA THR A 15 0.03 -40.90 -16.08
C THR A 15 -0.01 -40.33 -14.67
N GLU A 16 1.17 -40.27 -14.05
CA GLU A 16 1.41 -39.49 -12.86
C GLU A 16 1.23 -38.03 -13.27
N THR A 17 0.10 -37.43 -12.91
CA THR A 17 -0.12 -36.00 -13.03
C THR A 17 0.98 -35.34 -12.21
N ALA A 18 2.03 -34.87 -12.88
CA ALA A 18 3.11 -34.16 -12.23
C ALA A 18 2.48 -33.05 -11.40
N ALA A 19 2.73 -33.07 -10.09
CA ALA A 19 2.38 -31.95 -9.24
C ALA A 19 2.94 -30.67 -9.88
N PRO A 20 2.17 -29.57 -9.95
CA PRO A 20 2.70 -28.32 -10.47
C PRO A 20 4.00 -28.03 -9.75
N ALA A 21 5.06 -27.73 -10.52
CA ALA A 21 6.36 -27.40 -9.96
C ALA A 21 6.17 -26.34 -8.86
N PRO A 22 6.88 -26.44 -7.72
CA PRO A 22 6.81 -25.42 -6.69
C PRO A 22 7.08 -24.07 -7.34
N THR A 23 6.14 -23.13 -7.22
CA THR A 23 6.35 -21.75 -7.65
C THR A 23 7.61 -21.24 -6.96
N GLU A 24 8.57 -20.71 -7.72
CA GLU A 24 9.79 -20.15 -7.12
C GLU A 24 9.40 -19.12 -6.03
N PRO A 25 10.10 -19.13 -4.89
CA PRO A 25 9.81 -18.18 -3.83
C PRO A 25 9.96 -16.75 -4.35
N VAL A 26 8.91 -15.94 -4.19
CA VAL A 26 8.91 -14.53 -4.58
C VAL A 26 9.94 -13.77 -3.73
N ASP A 27 10.89 -13.12 -4.38
CA ASP A 27 11.81 -12.18 -3.71
C ASP A 27 11.03 -10.92 -3.30
N ARG A 28 10.53 -10.92 -2.06
CA ARG A 28 9.75 -9.83 -1.48
C ARG A 28 10.51 -8.50 -1.52
N GLN A 29 11.83 -8.50 -1.29
CA GLN A 29 12.60 -7.26 -1.31
C GLN A 29 12.63 -6.65 -2.72
N SER A 30 12.76 -7.48 -3.75
CA SER A 30 12.67 -7.05 -5.15
C SER A 30 11.27 -6.53 -5.51
N VAL A 31 10.20 -7.17 -4.99
CA VAL A 31 8.82 -6.68 -5.16
C VAL A 31 8.63 -5.30 -4.54
N LEU A 32 9.01 -5.11 -3.28
CA LEU A 32 8.89 -3.82 -2.59
C LEU A 32 9.65 -2.71 -3.34
N ARG A 33 10.87 -3.00 -3.80
CA ARG A 33 11.67 -2.06 -4.61
C ARG A 33 11.00 -1.72 -5.93
N THR A 34 10.42 -2.71 -6.60
CA THR A 34 9.71 -2.50 -7.87
C THR A 34 8.50 -1.60 -7.67
N LEU A 35 7.68 -1.85 -6.63
CA LEU A 35 6.49 -1.06 -6.36
C LEU A 35 6.83 0.40 -6.08
N ARG A 36 7.87 0.68 -5.28
CA ARG A 36 8.33 2.04 -4.99
C ARG A 36 8.73 2.83 -6.24
N GLY A 37 9.11 2.16 -7.32
CA GLY A 37 9.42 2.80 -8.59
C GLY A 37 8.20 3.20 -9.43
N ILE A 38 6.99 2.79 -9.03
CA ILE A 38 5.77 3.03 -9.80
C ILE A 38 5.16 4.38 -9.44
N ASP A 39 4.97 5.21 -10.46
CA ASP A 39 4.11 6.39 -10.40
C ASP A 39 2.65 5.94 -10.26
N THR A 40 2.12 6.01 -9.04
CA THR A 40 0.78 5.49 -8.75
C THR A 40 -0.30 6.38 -9.39
N CYS A 41 -0.04 7.68 -9.58
CA CYS A 41 -0.97 8.57 -10.28
C CYS A 41 -1.08 8.24 -11.77
N ALA A 42 -0.01 7.71 -12.38
CA ALA A 42 -0.05 7.24 -13.75
C ALA A 42 -1.00 6.03 -13.96
N LEU A 43 -1.44 5.35 -12.89
CA LEU A 43 -2.40 4.24 -12.98
C LEU A 43 -3.83 4.70 -13.34
N PHE A 44 -4.12 6.00 -13.23
CA PHE A 44 -5.33 6.59 -13.81
C PHE A 44 -5.29 6.68 -15.35
N ALA A 45 -4.15 6.37 -15.99
CA ALA A 45 -3.96 6.38 -17.43
C ALA A 45 -4.22 7.75 -18.11
N GLY A 46 -4.17 8.84 -17.36
CA GLY A 46 -4.59 10.16 -17.86
C GLY A 46 -6.07 10.21 -18.26
N ALA A 47 -6.92 9.38 -17.63
CA ALA A 47 -8.35 9.35 -17.91
C ALA A 47 -8.96 10.73 -17.61
N GLU A 48 -9.64 11.29 -18.61
CA GLU A 48 -10.43 12.52 -18.46
C GLU A 48 -11.81 12.21 -17.86
N THR A 49 -12.31 10.99 -18.08
CA THR A 49 -13.62 10.53 -17.58
C THR A 49 -13.55 9.08 -17.09
N VAL A 50 -14.29 8.76 -16.03
CA VAL A 50 -14.51 7.39 -15.52
C VAL A 50 -15.99 7.21 -15.20
N ALA A 51 -16.62 6.18 -15.76
CA ALA A 51 -18.05 5.89 -15.59
C ALA A 51 -18.97 7.09 -15.89
N GLY A 52 -18.56 7.97 -16.81
CA GLY A 52 -19.30 9.17 -17.19
C GLY A 52 -19.07 10.40 -16.31
N HIS A 53 -18.16 10.33 -15.34
CA HIS A 53 -17.76 11.46 -14.50
C HIS A 53 -16.38 11.99 -14.92
N ASP A 54 -16.23 13.31 -15.02
CA ASP A 54 -14.93 13.94 -15.23
C ASP A 54 -13.98 13.60 -14.08
N VAL A 55 -12.69 13.40 -14.38
CA VAL A 55 -11.68 13.04 -13.39
C VAL A 55 -10.70 14.18 -13.20
N THR A 56 -10.49 14.59 -11.96
CA THR A 56 -9.37 15.44 -11.57
C THR A 56 -8.42 14.63 -10.69
N ILE A 57 -7.23 14.32 -11.20
CA ILE A 57 -6.18 13.68 -10.40
C ILE A 57 -5.59 14.74 -9.46
N GLU A 58 -5.69 14.52 -8.15
CA GLU A 58 -5.25 15.48 -7.14
C GLU A 58 -3.77 15.32 -6.81
N GLY A 59 -3.27 14.09 -6.82
CA GLY A 59 -1.89 13.76 -6.50
C GLY A 59 -1.75 12.76 -5.34
N PRO A 60 -0.52 12.55 -4.85
CA PRO A 60 -0.25 11.46 -3.91
C PRO A 60 -0.60 11.84 -2.47
N ALA A 61 -1.55 11.14 -1.86
CA ALA A 61 -1.86 11.27 -0.43
C ALA A 61 -0.99 10.38 0.48
N SER A 62 -0.25 9.44 -0.11
CA SER A 62 0.84 8.69 0.52
C SER A 62 1.89 8.33 -0.56
N PRO A 63 3.08 7.83 -0.21
CA PRO A 63 4.12 7.51 -1.19
C PRO A 63 3.70 6.53 -2.31
N LEU A 64 2.69 5.69 -2.09
CA LEU A 64 2.17 4.72 -3.08
C LEU A 64 0.64 4.71 -3.15
N SER A 65 0.05 5.87 -2.93
CA SER A 65 -1.35 6.13 -3.29
C SER A 65 -1.45 7.39 -4.13
N CYS A 66 -2.52 7.48 -4.90
CA CYS A 66 -2.90 8.70 -5.60
C CYS A 66 -4.39 8.91 -5.50
N ASP A 67 -4.77 10.13 -5.14
CA ASP A 67 -6.15 10.54 -4.98
C ASP A 67 -6.64 11.28 -6.22
N ALA A 68 -7.93 11.15 -6.49
CA ALA A 68 -8.64 11.82 -7.55
C ALA A 68 -10.06 12.14 -7.10
N ARG A 69 -10.65 13.14 -7.75
CA ARG A 69 -12.03 13.56 -7.58
C ARG A 69 -12.81 13.33 -8.86
N PHE A 70 -14.09 12.99 -8.72
CA PHE A 70 -14.98 12.65 -9.83
C PHE A 70 -16.18 13.60 -9.90
N GLY A 71 -16.43 14.15 -11.08
CA GLY A 71 -17.52 15.08 -11.34
C GLY A 71 -17.18 16.54 -10.99
N ASP A 72 -18.23 17.36 -10.86
CA ASP A 72 -18.12 18.79 -10.57
C ASP A 72 -17.55 19.07 -9.16
N ALA A 73 -17.07 20.30 -8.93
CA ALA A 73 -16.48 20.66 -7.65
C ALA A 73 -17.40 20.61 -6.44
N ASP A 74 -18.71 20.66 -6.66
CA ASP A 74 -19.71 20.53 -5.61
C ASP A 74 -20.07 19.05 -5.33
N GLN A 75 -19.62 18.10 -6.16
CA GLN A 75 -19.81 16.67 -5.93
C GLN A 75 -18.73 16.14 -4.99
N LYS A 76 -19.16 15.45 -3.93
CA LYS A 76 -18.29 14.84 -2.91
C LYS A 76 -17.95 13.40 -3.28
N THR A 77 -17.45 13.20 -4.49
CA THR A 77 -17.04 11.88 -4.98
C THR A 77 -15.54 11.85 -5.12
N ASP A 78 -14.90 11.18 -4.16
CA ASP A 78 -13.46 11.05 -4.08
C ASP A 78 -13.07 9.60 -4.33
N GLY A 79 -11.90 9.36 -4.89
CA GLY A 79 -11.36 8.03 -4.99
C GLY A 79 -9.85 8.01 -4.99
N SER A 80 -9.30 6.82 -4.77
CA SER A 80 -7.88 6.61 -4.69
C SER A 80 -7.47 5.29 -5.32
N ILE A 81 -6.27 5.27 -5.90
CA ILE A 81 -5.55 4.05 -6.25
C ILE A 81 -4.37 3.92 -5.30
N ALA A 82 -4.17 2.74 -4.72
CA ALA A 82 -3.01 2.44 -3.89
C ALA A 82 -2.37 1.11 -4.28
N LEU A 83 -1.04 1.04 -4.17
CA LEU A 83 -0.27 -0.18 -4.32
C LEU A 83 0.29 -0.61 -2.96
N ASN A 84 0.21 -1.91 -2.68
CA ASN A 84 0.82 -2.49 -1.49
C ASN A 84 1.34 -3.90 -1.78
N SER A 85 2.11 -4.47 -0.83
CA SER A 85 2.52 -5.86 -0.87
C SER A 85 2.09 -6.60 0.39
N VAL A 86 1.09 -7.46 0.23
CA VAL A 86 0.60 -8.36 1.28
C VAL A 86 0.65 -9.80 0.79
N SER A 87 1.07 -10.69 1.68
CA SER A 87 1.06 -12.13 1.43
C SER A 87 -0.33 -12.71 1.70
N GLY A 88 -0.93 -13.32 0.68
CA GLY A 88 -2.15 -14.11 0.82
C GLY A 88 -3.46 -13.32 0.94
N ARG A 89 -4.55 -14.06 1.15
CA ARG A 89 -5.87 -13.49 1.45
C ARG A 89 -6.05 -13.29 2.95
N PRO A 90 -6.89 -12.34 3.39
CA PRO A 90 -7.31 -12.26 4.79
C PRO A 90 -7.87 -13.62 5.24
N THR A 91 -7.46 -14.09 6.40
CA THR A 91 -7.93 -15.38 6.96
C THR A 91 -9.39 -15.32 7.43
N ASN A 92 -9.90 -14.13 7.74
CA ASN A 92 -11.25 -13.88 8.23
C ASN A 92 -11.92 -12.76 7.44
N GLU A 93 -12.17 -12.98 6.16
CA GLU A 93 -12.87 -12.02 5.32
C GLU A 93 -14.39 -12.07 5.59
N PRO A 94 -15.06 -10.91 5.78
CA PRO A 94 -16.51 -10.89 5.98
C PRO A 94 -17.28 -11.50 4.81
N SER A 95 -18.38 -12.20 5.10
CA SER A 95 -19.16 -12.92 4.08
C SER A 95 -19.84 -12.03 3.03
N TRP A 96 -19.97 -10.73 3.29
CA TRP A 96 -20.53 -9.74 2.37
C TRP A 96 -19.52 -9.25 1.33
N VAL A 97 -18.22 -9.52 1.53
CA VAL A 97 -17.19 -9.23 0.53
C VAL A 97 -17.36 -10.18 -0.65
N LYS A 98 -17.46 -9.61 -1.85
CA LYS A 98 -17.68 -10.36 -3.09
C LYS A 98 -16.34 -10.69 -3.72
N HIS A 99 -16.24 -11.88 -4.31
CA HIS A 99 -15.06 -12.34 -5.02
C HIS A 99 -15.37 -12.55 -6.49
N ARG A 100 -14.44 -12.15 -7.35
CA ARG A 100 -14.47 -12.45 -8.78
C ARG A 100 -13.08 -12.53 -9.36
N THR A 101 -12.98 -13.13 -10.53
CA THR A 101 -11.73 -13.14 -11.30
C THR A 101 -11.90 -12.23 -12.51
N ILE A 102 -10.97 -11.30 -12.70
CA ILE A 102 -10.90 -10.40 -13.86
C ILE A 102 -9.54 -10.63 -14.51
N ASP A 103 -9.53 -11.07 -15.77
CA ASP A 103 -8.30 -11.31 -16.55
C ASP A 103 -7.28 -12.22 -15.82
N GLY A 104 -7.77 -13.22 -15.07
CA GLY A 104 -6.95 -14.14 -14.28
C GLY A 104 -6.47 -13.59 -12.94
N ILE A 105 -6.82 -12.35 -12.59
CA ILE A 105 -6.49 -11.71 -11.32
C ILE A 105 -7.65 -11.87 -10.35
N ASP A 106 -7.34 -12.22 -9.10
CA ASP A 106 -8.32 -12.29 -8.02
C ASP A 106 -8.71 -10.88 -7.56
N VAL A 107 -9.99 -10.55 -7.63
CA VAL A 107 -10.52 -9.24 -7.28
C VAL A 107 -11.62 -9.40 -6.23
N THR A 108 -11.43 -8.75 -5.09
CA THR A 108 -12.49 -8.61 -4.07
C THR A 108 -13.16 -7.26 -4.17
N THR A 109 -14.44 -7.21 -3.81
CA THR A 109 -15.25 -5.99 -3.74
C THR A 109 -15.92 -5.89 -2.38
N ALA A 110 -15.69 -4.78 -1.69
CA ALA A 110 -16.32 -4.43 -0.43
C ALA A 110 -17.08 -3.10 -0.60
N SER A 111 -18.41 -3.15 -0.63
CA SER A 111 -19.26 -1.96 -0.55
C SER A 111 -19.75 -1.77 0.88
N SER A 112 -19.58 -0.57 1.43
CA SER A 112 -20.14 -0.21 2.73
C SER A 112 -21.66 -0.41 2.80
N LEU A 113 -22.39 -0.27 1.68
CA LEU A 113 -23.84 -0.49 1.61
C LEU A 113 -24.24 -1.97 1.73
N ASP A 114 -23.30 -2.88 1.50
CA ASP A 114 -23.49 -4.33 1.66
C ASP A 114 -23.08 -4.81 3.08
N ASP A 115 -22.48 -3.96 3.90
CA ASP A 115 -22.11 -4.30 5.28
C ASP A 115 -23.37 -4.45 6.15
N PRO A 116 -23.63 -5.61 6.76
CA PRO A 116 -24.79 -5.81 7.65
C PRO A 116 -24.72 -4.96 8.93
N GLN A 117 -23.58 -4.37 9.26
CA GLN A 117 -23.41 -3.45 10.39
C GLN A 117 -23.67 -1.99 10.02
N ILE A 118 -23.84 -1.67 8.73
CA ILE A 118 -24.26 -0.31 8.35
C ILE A 118 -25.63 -0.04 8.97
N GLY A 119 -25.76 1.12 9.62
CA GLY A 119 -27.00 1.53 10.26
C GLY A 119 -28.15 1.71 9.27
N SER A 120 -29.13 2.56 9.61
CA SER A 120 -30.18 2.87 8.64
C SER A 120 -29.56 3.48 7.37
N ARG A 121 -29.88 2.92 6.20
CA ARG A 121 -29.42 3.44 4.90
C ARG A 121 -29.82 4.90 4.69
N ASP A 122 -30.94 5.31 5.25
CA ASP A 122 -31.44 6.70 5.19
C ASP A 122 -30.56 7.69 5.99
N GLN A 123 -29.63 7.21 6.81
CA GLN A 123 -28.68 8.02 7.57
C GLN A 123 -27.28 8.04 6.94
N VAL A 124 -27.06 7.27 5.86
CA VAL A 124 -25.78 7.24 5.17
C VAL A 124 -25.65 8.52 4.36
N VAL A 125 -24.64 9.33 4.66
CA VAL A 125 -24.34 10.58 3.93
C VAL A 125 -23.21 10.40 2.91
N SER A 126 -22.49 9.28 3.02
CA SER A 126 -21.42 8.86 2.10
C SER A 126 -21.30 7.35 2.17
N ALA A 127 -21.20 6.70 1.01
CA ALA A 127 -20.95 5.29 0.86
C ALA A 127 -19.58 5.09 0.19
N SER A 128 -18.82 4.12 0.68
CA SER A 128 -17.57 3.69 0.04
C SER A 128 -17.71 2.35 -0.68
N CYS A 129 -16.97 2.20 -1.77
CA CYS A 129 -16.79 0.96 -2.51
C CYS A 129 -15.30 0.73 -2.76
N GLN A 130 -14.78 -0.39 -2.26
CA GLN A 130 -13.38 -0.78 -2.41
C GLN A 130 -13.26 -2.01 -3.30
N PHE A 131 -12.32 -1.96 -4.23
CA PHE A 131 -11.85 -3.10 -4.99
C PHE A 131 -10.41 -3.43 -4.60
N THR A 132 -10.07 -4.71 -4.55
CA THR A 132 -8.69 -5.16 -4.27
C THR A 132 -8.32 -6.26 -5.24
N ALA A 133 -7.47 -5.93 -6.20
CA ALA A 133 -6.87 -6.86 -7.15
C ALA A 133 -5.58 -7.43 -6.57
N ARG A 134 -5.48 -8.76 -6.46
CA ARG A 134 -4.34 -9.47 -5.88
C ARG A 134 -3.57 -10.21 -6.97
N TYR A 135 -2.32 -9.83 -7.15
CA TYR A 135 -1.42 -10.40 -8.14
C TYR A 135 -0.58 -11.53 -7.52
N PRO A 136 -0.16 -12.54 -8.32
CA PRO A 136 0.62 -13.69 -7.84
C PRO A 136 1.93 -13.31 -7.13
N GLU A 137 2.55 -12.21 -7.50
CA GLU A 137 3.78 -11.68 -6.90
C GLU A 137 3.60 -11.03 -5.51
N GLN A 138 2.48 -11.30 -4.82
CA GLN A 138 2.12 -10.69 -3.53
C GLN A 138 1.98 -9.17 -3.60
N VAL A 139 1.45 -8.67 -4.72
CA VAL A 139 1.11 -7.27 -4.92
C VAL A 139 -0.40 -7.12 -4.85
N THR A 140 -0.85 -6.06 -4.19
CA THR A 140 -2.25 -5.65 -4.19
C THR A 140 -2.41 -4.27 -4.78
N LEU A 141 -3.30 -4.17 -5.75
CA LEU A 141 -3.81 -2.90 -6.26
C LEU A 141 -5.17 -2.67 -5.63
N MET A 142 -5.27 -1.60 -4.86
CA MET A 142 -6.49 -1.20 -4.18
C MET A 142 -7.06 0.02 -4.87
N VAL A 143 -8.37 -0.01 -5.10
CA VAL A 143 -9.13 1.16 -5.55
C VAL A 143 -10.24 1.39 -4.54
N MET A 144 -10.37 2.62 -4.07
CA MET A 144 -11.47 3.01 -3.19
C MET A 144 -12.16 4.21 -3.79
N VAL A 145 -13.49 4.23 -3.76
CA VAL A 145 -14.30 5.40 -4.09
C VAL A 145 -15.26 5.65 -2.95
N SER A 146 -15.36 6.89 -2.49
CA SER A 146 -16.34 7.39 -1.55
C SER A 146 -17.26 8.35 -2.30
N ALA A 147 -18.56 8.14 -2.24
CA ALA A 147 -19.53 8.95 -2.98
C ALA A 147 -20.80 9.17 -2.15
N PRO A 148 -21.61 10.20 -2.47
CA PRO A 148 -22.95 10.32 -1.94
C PRO A 148 -23.82 9.09 -2.30
N PRO A 149 -24.84 8.74 -1.50
CA PRO A 149 -25.63 7.52 -1.71
C PRO A 149 -26.39 7.43 -3.04
N ASP A 150 -26.66 8.57 -3.68
CA ASP A 150 -27.32 8.67 -4.99
C ASP A 150 -26.34 8.55 -6.17
N THR A 151 -25.04 8.51 -5.91
CA THR A 151 -23.98 8.28 -6.89
C THR A 151 -23.53 6.82 -6.84
N ASP A 152 -23.42 6.18 -8.01
CA ASP A 152 -22.93 4.79 -8.10
C ASP A 152 -21.39 4.73 -7.97
N GLY A 153 -20.90 4.89 -6.74
CA GLY A 153 -19.47 4.82 -6.44
C GLY A 153 -18.84 3.45 -6.76
N CYS A 154 -19.62 2.37 -6.78
CA CYS A 154 -19.12 1.05 -7.17
C CYS A 154 -18.88 0.93 -8.68
N ALA A 155 -19.71 1.55 -9.52
CA ALA A 155 -19.47 1.62 -10.95
C ALA A 155 -18.18 2.38 -11.27
N ILE A 156 -17.97 3.53 -10.61
CA ILE A 156 -16.72 4.33 -10.72
C ILE A 156 -15.52 3.49 -10.29
N ALA A 157 -15.58 2.86 -9.11
CA ALA A 157 -14.48 2.05 -8.58
C ALA A 157 -14.19 0.82 -9.45
N GLU A 158 -15.20 0.18 -10.03
CA GLU A 158 -15.02 -0.95 -10.94
C GLU A 158 -14.30 -0.54 -12.22
N GLU A 159 -14.72 0.54 -12.86
CA GLU A 159 -14.09 1.03 -14.09
C GLU A 159 -12.65 1.48 -13.84
N LEU A 160 -12.43 2.20 -12.73
CA LEU A 160 -11.10 2.61 -12.31
C LEU A 160 -10.20 1.41 -12.01
N THR A 161 -10.71 0.37 -11.35
CA THR A 161 -9.97 -0.88 -11.11
C THR A 161 -9.52 -1.51 -12.41
N ARG A 162 -10.40 -1.60 -13.41
CA ARG A 162 -10.03 -2.15 -14.72
C ARG A 162 -8.97 -1.28 -15.41
N THR A 163 -9.06 0.04 -15.31
CA THR A 163 -8.04 0.95 -15.84
C THR A 163 -6.69 0.73 -15.17
N ALA A 164 -6.66 0.76 -13.83
CA ALA A 164 -5.46 0.55 -13.05
C ALA A 164 -4.82 -0.83 -13.30
N MET A 165 -5.65 -1.88 -13.45
CA MET A 165 -5.19 -3.23 -13.81
C MET A 165 -4.54 -3.31 -15.20
N ARG A 166 -4.97 -2.48 -16.17
CA ARG A 166 -4.35 -2.39 -17.51
C ARG A 166 -3.04 -1.61 -17.49
N GLU A 167 -2.93 -0.61 -16.62
CA GLU A 167 -1.73 0.22 -16.50
C GLU A 167 -0.63 -0.40 -15.64
N TYR A 168 -0.98 -1.09 -14.56
CA TYR A 168 -0.03 -1.68 -13.61
C TYR A 168 1.06 -2.55 -14.29
N PRO A 169 0.75 -3.45 -15.25
CA PRO A 169 1.77 -4.24 -15.94
C PRO A 169 2.82 -3.41 -16.70
N LYS A 170 2.50 -2.16 -17.07
CA LYS A 170 3.44 -1.23 -17.72
C LYS A 170 4.45 -0.62 -16.75
N LYS A 171 4.19 -0.69 -15.44
CA LYS A 171 5.03 -0.15 -14.36
C LYS A 171 5.46 1.29 -14.67
N PRO A 172 4.52 2.23 -14.84
CA PRO A 172 4.85 3.61 -15.16
C PRO A 172 5.81 4.18 -14.11
N GLN A 173 6.91 4.79 -14.54
CA GLN A 173 7.95 5.29 -13.63
C GLN A 173 7.65 6.72 -13.19
N TRP A 174 8.18 7.14 -12.04
CA TRP A 174 8.05 8.52 -11.56
C TRP A 174 8.40 9.57 -12.62
N GLY A 175 7.52 10.55 -12.80
CA GLY A 175 7.59 11.54 -13.89
C GLY A 175 6.79 11.15 -15.13
N SER A 176 5.98 10.08 -15.05
CA SER A 176 4.96 9.78 -16.07
C SER A 176 3.76 10.72 -15.97
N THR A 177 3.58 11.35 -14.81
CA THR A 177 2.60 12.42 -14.58
C THR A 177 3.29 13.70 -14.07
N ASP A 178 2.58 14.82 -14.15
CA ASP A 178 3.07 16.13 -13.68
C ASP A 178 2.81 16.37 -12.17
N VAL A 179 2.41 15.32 -11.42
CA VAL A 179 2.14 15.44 -9.98
C VAL A 179 3.42 15.73 -9.19
N ALA A 180 3.27 16.42 -8.06
CA ALA A 180 4.39 16.77 -7.20
C ALA A 180 5.12 15.53 -6.69
N ARG A 181 6.46 15.62 -6.66
CA ARG A 181 7.35 14.62 -6.05
C ARG A 181 7.91 15.20 -4.76
N THR A 182 8.09 14.35 -3.78
CA THR A 182 8.68 14.71 -2.48
C THR A 182 9.99 13.95 -2.29
N VAL A 183 10.69 14.23 -1.19
CA VAL A 183 11.88 13.47 -0.78
C VAL A 183 11.57 11.98 -0.54
N LEU A 184 10.31 11.62 -0.26
CA LEU A 184 9.88 10.24 0.00
C LEU A 184 9.47 9.49 -1.29
N THR A 185 9.34 10.20 -2.42
CA THR A 185 8.93 9.59 -3.69
C THR A 185 9.98 8.58 -4.17
N GLY A 186 9.62 7.30 -4.12
CA GLY A 186 10.49 6.18 -4.52
C GLY A 186 11.63 5.86 -3.55
N ALA A 187 11.69 6.52 -2.39
CA ALA A 187 12.70 6.27 -1.37
C ALA A 187 12.53 4.88 -0.71
N ASP A 188 13.62 4.33 -0.16
CA ASP A 188 13.62 3.07 0.59
C ASP A 188 13.51 3.37 2.10
N PRO A 189 12.41 3.04 2.79
CA PRO A 189 12.29 3.23 4.25
C PRO A 189 13.37 2.49 5.02
N CYS A 190 13.92 1.41 4.46
CA CYS A 190 15.04 0.71 5.07
C CYS A 190 16.40 1.40 4.90
N ALA A 191 16.50 2.50 4.13
CA ALA A 191 17.74 3.27 4.04
C ALA A 191 18.07 3.94 5.38
N VAL A 192 17.06 4.47 6.07
CA VAL A 192 17.15 5.05 7.42
C VAL A 192 17.83 4.07 8.38
N VAL A 193 17.31 2.84 8.49
CA VAL A 193 17.83 1.86 9.45
C VAL A 193 19.23 1.37 9.09
N ARG A 194 19.61 1.42 7.81
CA ARG A 194 20.99 1.09 7.38
C ARG A 194 22.01 2.13 7.86
N ARG A 195 21.60 3.38 8.13
CA ARG A 195 22.49 4.40 8.73
C ARG A 195 22.98 4.00 10.12
N LEU A 196 22.25 3.16 10.83
CA LEU A 196 22.60 2.68 12.17
C LEU A 196 23.59 1.50 12.15
N GLN A 197 23.71 0.77 11.04
CA GLN A 197 24.53 -0.45 10.92
C GLN A 197 26.03 -0.29 11.25
N PRO A 198 26.69 0.86 11.03
CA PRO A 198 28.09 1.03 11.42
C PRO A 198 28.33 0.94 12.94
N ALA A 199 27.30 1.24 13.75
CA ALA A 199 27.41 1.31 15.21
C ALA A 199 26.51 0.30 15.94
N HIS A 200 25.47 -0.23 15.28
CA HIS A 200 24.45 -1.08 15.89
C HIS A 200 24.20 -2.34 15.06
N ARG A 201 23.76 -3.41 15.72
CA ARG A 201 23.26 -4.59 15.02
C ARG A 201 21.82 -4.34 14.57
N ILE A 202 21.60 -4.36 13.26
CA ILE A 202 20.29 -4.19 12.64
C ILE A 202 19.92 -5.47 11.90
N ASP A 203 18.76 -6.03 12.24
CA ASP A 203 18.15 -7.12 11.49
C ASP A 203 16.84 -6.61 10.89
N VAL A 204 16.80 -6.47 9.56
CA VAL A 204 15.60 -6.03 8.83
C VAL A 204 14.64 -7.20 8.65
N ASP A 205 13.39 -7.02 9.08
CA ASP A 205 12.30 -7.96 8.85
C ASP A 205 11.57 -7.61 7.56
N VAL A 206 12.07 -8.17 6.46
CA VAL A 206 11.46 -7.98 5.13
C VAL A 206 10.03 -8.53 5.06
N THR A 207 9.69 -9.53 5.88
CA THR A 207 8.36 -10.15 5.89
C THR A 207 7.33 -9.17 6.43
N ASN A 208 7.65 -8.48 7.52
CA ASN A 208 6.78 -7.50 8.16
C ASN A 208 6.94 -6.06 7.62
N SER A 209 7.90 -5.83 6.72
CA SER A 209 8.05 -4.57 6.01
C SER A 209 7.01 -4.44 4.88
N SER A 210 6.56 -3.21 4.61
CA SER A 210 5.68 -2.87 3.50
C SER A 210 6.41 -2.05 2.44
N VAL A 211 5.65 -1.52 1.49
CA VAL A 211 6.17 -0.63 0.47
C VAL A 211 6.58 0.74 1.03
N ASN A 212 5.94 1.21 2.09
CA ASN A 212 6.22 2.49 2.75
C ASN A 212 6.88 2.32 4.13
N SER A 213 6.98 1.10 4.66
CA SER A 213 7.56 0.84 5.97
C SER A 213 8.77 -0.11 5.95
N CYS A 214 9.60 0.00 6.97
CA CYS A 214 10.68 -0.93 7.28
C CYS A 214 10.55 -1.41 8.73
N ALA A 215 10.26 -2.70 8.89
CA ALA A 215 10.27 -3.38 10.18
C ALA A 215 11.67 -3.91 10.47
N PHE A 216 12.16 -3.74 11.70
CA PHE A 216 13.52 -4.14 12.05
C PHE A 216 13.70 -4.38 13.55
N THR A 217 14.83 -4.96 13.91
CA THR A 217 15.33 -5.01 15.28
C THR A 217 16.60 -4.17 15.41
N LEU A 218 16.79 -3.54 16.57
CA LEU A 218 17.99 -2.78 16.92
C LEU A 218 18.63 -3.39 18.17
N ASP A 219 19.85 -3.91 18.04
CA ASP A 219 20.59 -4.53 19.14
C ASP A 219 19.81 -5.65 19.87
N GLY A 220 18.92 -6.32 19.15
CA GLY A 220 18.05 -7.37 19.68
C GLY A 220 16.72 -6.88 20.28
N VAL A 221 16.44 -5.58 20.25
CA VAL A 221 15.11 -5.03 20.57
C VAL A 221 14.19 -5.17 19.36
N PRO A 222 13.08 -5.92 19.46
CA PRO A 222 12.17 -6.18 18.34
C PRO A 222 11.14 -5.06 18.15
N ASP A 223 10.26 -5.26 17.16
CA ASP A 223 9.03 -4.49 16.95
C ASP A 223 9.25 -2.98 16.71
N LEU A 224 10.35 -2.64 16.04
CA LEU A 224 10.62 -1.27 15.58
C LEU A 224 10.15 -1.12 14.13
N LEU A 225 9.52 0.01 13.85
CA LEU A 225 9.06 0.38 12.52
C LEU A 225 9.48 1.81 12.20
N VAL A 226 9.96 2.00 10.98
CA VAL A 226 9.91 3.32 10.32
C VAL A 226 8.91 3.27 9.19
N ASP A 227 8.02 4.24 9.09
CA ASP A 227 6.97 4.32 8.08
C ASP A 227 6.97 5.68 7.40
N PHE A 228 6.78 5.71 6.08
CA PHE A 228 6.65 6.95 5.33
C PHE A 228 5.19 7.37 5.27
N ALA A 229 4.95 8.64 5.59
CA ALA A 229 3.63 9.25 5.51
C ALA A 229 3.69 10.66 4.93
N TYR A 230 2.54 11.12 4.44
CA TYR A 230 2.28 12.52 4.13
C TYR A 230 1.23 13.01 5.12
N GLY A 231 1.69 13.75 6.13
CA GLY A 231 0.85 14.20 7.25
C GLY A 231 0.22 15.57 6.99
N ASP A 232 -0.87 15.87 7.69
CA ASP A 232 -1.38 17.22 7.80
C ASP A 232 -0.46 18.02 8.75
N PRO A 233 0.17 19.12 8.30
CA PRO A 233 1.10 19.87 9.13
C PRO A 233 0.45 20.46 10.40
N THR A 234 -0.86 20.65 10.43
CA THR A 234 -1.59 21.15 11.59
C THR A 234 -1.63 20.12 12.72
N LEU A 235 -1.61 18.81 12.40
CA LEU A 235 -1.61 17.74 13.41
C LEU A 235 -0.33 17.70 14.23
N LEU A 236 0.81 18.09 13.63
CA LEU A 236 2.10 18.17 14.31
C LEU A 236 2.12 19.20 15.44
N GLU A 237 1.19 20.17 15.44
CA GLU A 237 1.09 21.19 16.48
C GLU A 237 0.41 20.68 17.75
N TYR A 238 -0.46 19.66 17.65
CA TYR A 238 -1.26 19.16 18.76
C TYR A 238 -0.58 18.05 19.57
N ASN A 239 0.50 17.48 19.04
CA ASN A 239 1.28 16.46 19.74
C ASN A 239 1.98 17.02 20.98
N ALA A 240 1.88 16.27 22.08
CA ALA A 240 2.35 16.70 23.39
C ALA A 240 3.88 16.77 23.48
N ASP A 241 4.58 15.86 22.82
CA ASP A 241 6.04 15.79 22.84
C ASP A 241 6.61 16.33 21.52
N GLN A 242 7.49 17.33 21.62
CA GLN A 242 8.13 17.96 20.47
C GLN A 242 9.60 18.24 20.78
N PHE A 243 10.47 17.96 19.80
CA PHE A 243 11.90 18.27 19.87
C PHE A 243 12.47 18.42 18.45
N THR A 244 13.77 18.72 18.37
CA THR A 244 14.48 18.88 17.10
C THR A 244 15.68 17.97 17.06
N VAL A 245 15.93 17.38 15.89
CA VAL A 245 17.13 16.59 15.59
C VAL A 245 17.69 17.09 14.27
N ASP A 246 18.92 17.62 14.30
CA ASP A 246 19.61 18.22 13.15
C ASP A 246 18.75 19.16 12.27
N GLY A 247 17.93 19.99 12.90
CA GLY A 247 17.02 20.91 12.20
C GLY A 247 15.68 20.30 11.78
N HIS A 248 15.52 18.98 11.83
CA HIS A 248 14.24 18.30 11.62
C HIS A 248 13.34 18.41 12.85
N ARG A 249 12.10 18.82 12.62
CA ARG A 249 11.06 18.79 13.65
C ARG A 249 10.67 17.35 13.92
N VAL A 250 10.68 16.95 15.19
CA VAL A 250 10.17 15.67 15.66
C VAL A 250 9.00 15.92 16.61
N SER A 251 7.91 15.20 16.40
CA SER A 251 6.66 15.44 17.11
C SER A 251 5.91 14.13 17.32
N GLY A 252 5.36 13.90 18.51
CA GLY A 252 4.64 12.67 18.78
C GLY A 252 4.11 12.56 20.20
N ASP A 253 3.93 11.33 20.64
CA ASP A 253 3.45 10.99 21.96
C ASP A 253 4.34 9.90 22.57
N LYS A 254 5.04 10.26 23.64
CA LYS A 254 5.89 9.34 24.39
C LYS A 254 5.10 8.16 24.96
N ALA A 255 3.82 8.30 25.28
CA ALA A 255 3.06 7.19 25.85
C ALA A 255 2.78 6.08 24.83
N SER A 256 2.51 6.43 23.57
CA SER A 256 2.34 5.48 22.46
C SER A 256 3.66 5.07 21.81
N GLY A 257 4.72 5.84 21.98
CA GLY A 257 6.02 5.58 21.34
C GLY A 257 6.01 5.85 19.84
N ILE A 258 5.07 6.69 19.37
CA ILE A 258 4.91 7.07 17.96
C ILE A 258 5.39 8.51 17.79
N PHE A 259 6.34 8.72 16.88
CA PHE A 259 6.93 10.02 16.60
C PHE A 259 7.11 10.25 15.10
N ASP A 260 6.64 11.38 14.61
CA ASP A 260 6.84 11.84 13.24
C ASP A 260 8.05 12.75 13.15
N VAL A 261 8.96 12.45 12.22
CA VAL A 261 10.08 13.30 11.83
C VAL A 261 9.75 13.96 10.50
N VAL A 262 9.70 15.29 10.45
CA VAL A 262 9.50 16.03 9.20
C VAL A 262 10.77 15.97 8.35
N VAL A 263 10.67 15.51 7.11
CA VAL A 263 11.84 15.27 6.24
C VAL A 263 11.83 16.07 4.93
N GLY A 264 10.79 16.86 4.67
CA GLY A 264 10.74 17.68 3.46
C GLY A 264 9.76 18.84 3.55
N ASP A 265 9.67 19.57 2.44
CA ASP A 265 8.80 20.74 2.32
C ASP A 265 7.32 20.36 2.21
N GLN A 266 6.46 21.29 2.65
CA GLN A 266 5.02 21.16 2.44
C GLN A 266 4.66 21.19 0.94
N PHE A 267 3.63 20.46 0.57
CA PHE A 267 3.08 20.42 -0.78
C PHE A 267 1.56 20.33 -0.75
N THR A 268 0.92 20.51 -1.91
CA THR A 268 -0.54 20.56 -2.03
C THR A 268 -1.05 19.38 -2.84
N VAL A 269 -2.15 18.76 -2.38
CA VAL A 269 -2.89 17.70 -3.06
C VAL A 269 -4.38 18.05 -2.98
N GLY A 270 -4.97 18.45 -4.10
CA GLY A 270 -6.31 19.04 -4.11
C GLY A 270 -6.34 20.27 -3.19
N ASP A 271 -7.27 20.29 -2.23
CA ASP A 271 -7.39 21.36 -1.23
C ASP A 271 -6.58 21.10 0.05
N ARG A 272 -5.84 19.98 0.13
CA ARG A 272 -5.05 19.60 1.30
C ARG A 272 -3.62 20.12 1.20
N THR A 273 -3.10 20.61 2.32
CA THR A 273 -1.65 20.83 2.50
C THR A 273 -1.09 19.64 3.26
N LEU A 274 -0.06 19.00 2.70
CA LEU A 274 0.59 17.83 3.26
C LEU A 274 2.08 18.09 3.48
N ILE A 275 2.69 17.33 4.39
CA ILE A 275 4.13 17.39 4.66
C ILE A 275 4.75 15.99 4.72
N PRO A 276 5.90 15.75 4.06
CA PRO A 276 6.61 14.48 4.14
C PRO A 276 7.15 14.21 5.55
N GLN A 277 6.80 13.04 6.10
CA GLN A 277 7.27 12.61 7.40
C GLN A 277 7.69 11.13 7.42
N VAL A 278 8.65 10.82 8.29
CA VAL A 278 8.99 9.45 8.68
C VAL A 278 8.48 9.23 10.10
N THR A 279 7.50 8.35 10.23
CA THR A 279 6.97 7.91 11.51
C THR A 279 7.87 6.83 12.09
N ILE A 280 8.31 7.02 13.32
CA ILE A 280 9.03 6.05 14.14
C ILE A 280 8.01 5.43 15.09
N ILE A 281 7.96 4.10 15.13
CA ILE A 281 7.14 3.36 16.09
C ILE A 281 8.07 2.50 16.95
N ASP A 282 8.01 2.74 18.25
CA ASP A 282 8.70 1.98 19.28
C ASP A 282 7.72 1.65 20.42
N SER A 283 7.19 0.43 20.41
CA SER A 283 6.16 0.00 21.36
C SER A 283 6.60 0.01 22.83
N SER A 284 7.91 0.05 23.09
CA SER A 284 8.43 0.17 24.46
C SER A 284 8.58 1.63 24.92
N ALA A 285 8.35 2.60 24.03
CA ALA A 285 8.42 4.03 24.29
C ALA A 285 9.79 4.51 24.84
N ASP A 286 10.87 3.87 24.38
CA ASP A 286 12.24 4.25 24.76
C ASP A 286 12.70 5.49 24.00
N MET A 287 12.72 6.63 24.69
CA MET A 287 13.06 7.92 24.08
C MET A 287 14.51 8.05 23.63
N ASP A 288 15.44 7.28 24.19
CA ASP A 288 16.83 7.34 23.73
C ASP A 288 16.96 6.63 22.38
N ARG A 289 16.22 5.52 22.20
CA ARG A 289 16.14 4.85 20.91
C ARG A 289 15.33 5.64 19.87
N VAL A 290 14.21 6.25 20.26
CA VAL A 290 13.46 7.16 19.37
C VAL A 290 14.38 8.27 18.86
N ARG A 291 15.18 8.91 19.73
CA ARG A 291 16.14 9.95 19.32
C ARG A 291 17.24 9.42 18.41
N LEU A 292 17.77 8.23 18.69
CA LEU A 292 18.76 7.58 17.84
C LEU A 292 18.20 7.31 16.44
N ILE A 293 16.99 6.78 16.34
CA ILE A 293 16.33 6.54 15.05
C ILE A 293 16.01 7.87 14.35
N ALA A 294 15.54 8.89 15.07
CA ALA A 294 15.30 10.21 14.51
C ALA A 294 16.58 10.86 13.96
N GLN A 295 17.73 10.64 14.59
CA GLN A 295 19.02 11.06 14.05
C GLN A 295 19.34 10.33 12.75
N ALA A 296 19.12 9.01 12.68
CA ALA A 296 19.31 8.26 11.45
C ALA A 296 18.35 8.69 10.32
N VAL A 297 17.14 9.16 10.67
CA VAL A 297 16.24 9.78 9.71
C VAL A 297 16.82 11.09 9.18
N ALA A 298 17.27 11.98 10.07
CA ALA A 298 17.88 13.25 9.69
C ALA A 298 19.17 13.08 8.85
N ASP A 299 19.98 12.06 9.13
CA ASP A 299 21.19 11.78 8.36
C ASP A 299 20.89 11.25 6.93
N GLU A 300 19.67 10.75 6.69
CA GLU A 300 19.24 10.23 5.40
C GLU A 300 18.59 11.30 4.50
N TYR A 301 17.97 12.35 5.07
CA TYR A 301 17.16 13.35 4.37
C TYR A 301 17.61 14.78 4.63
#